data_AF-A0A6A6YUY8-F1
#
_entry.id   AF-A0A6A6YUY8-F1
#
_cell.length_a   1.000
_cell.length_b   1.000
_cell.length_c   1.000
_cell.angle_alpha   90.00
_cell.angle_beta   90.00
_cell.angle_gamma   90.00
#
_symmetry.space_group_name_H-M   'P 1'
#
loop_
_entity.id
_entity.type
_entity.pdbx_description
1 polymer ?
#
loop_
_entity_poly.entity_id
_entity_poly.type
_entity_poly.pdbx_seq_one_letter_code
_entity_poly.pdbx_strand_id
1 'polypeptide(L)'
;MSNVNTRMVFDVLEEARASRGWGMSLYNTSLAKNVSAVADQLVQADLAMFLSERSRSVDITPMKLRSIPCSHFPGTPNTQNCRRAYFVPGGVELAAAPTDNESNHNKTDVILARSQRGYIFDFIEGPAMNEEWHFEADTDCEVYGFPFGAFHLCLKNPANNTLNARIVHCPNDISTLSDCHTNKTWHSRPGWTTSLTTTFRDADVAYSKINGTILSHTFTSPALVAPVSASEMLAGYRSAFSSFPDLAALLNLFADSKATNLFSLYVYPAMIWANLKSVEALGPQNPAVVTRAQDTLQCLLAIMLFYCQPSLFARALAQYAENATLGDAFPTLKVFAEELIHESPADTEVVEAVTRYQLQVGRATLVAYVVICGTALGACLVALGWAAWVEGTGKVRVPETTPFPAWDERVRCRVESVRDGSGVEDGEVMGLEKGIDGGKGLSRTAEGLKVVLVKEGAGQGVEEKRSA
;
A
#
# COMPACT_ATOMS: atom_id res chain seq x y z
N MET A 1 17.69 18.48 6.92
CA MET A 1 17.88 17.55 5.77
C MET A 1 16.56 16.87 5.36
N SER A 2 15.42 17.58 5.30
CA SER A 2 14.08 16.96 5.16
C SER A 2 13.48 16.97 3.74
N ASN A 3 14.27 17.24 2.69
CA ASN A 3 13.74 17.44 1.33
C ASN A 3 14.42 16.55 0.29
N VAL A 4 14.64 15.29 0.65
CA VAL A 4 14.95 14.19 -0.28
C VAL A 4 13.84 13.16 -0.09
N ASN A 5 13.10 12.87 -1.16
CA ASN A 5 12.05 11.86 -1.14
C ASN A 5 12.35 10.78 -2.16
N THR A 6 12.10 9.52 -1.84
CA THR A 6 12.22 8.42 -2.78
C THR A 6 10.85 8.15 -3.37
N ARG A 7 10.71 8.23 -4.70
CA ARG A 7 9.47 7.95 -5.41
C ARG A 7 9.63 6.66 -6.22
N MET A 8 8.63 5.79 -6.17
CA MET A 8 8.53 4.65 -7.08
C MET A 8 8.14 5.13 -8.48
N VAL A 9 8.85 4.63 -9.48
CA VAL A 9 8.64 4.87 -10.91
C VAL A 9 8.60 3.51 -11.60
N PHE A 10 7.83 3.39 -12.67
CA PHE A 10 7.62 2.14 -13.37
C PHE A 10 8.11 2.29 -14.80
N ASP A 11 9.19 1.61 -15.15
CA ASP A 11 9.74 1.63 -16.50
C ASP A 11 9.08 0.51 -17.30
N VAL A 12 8.28 0.89 -18.30
CA VAL A 12 7.57 -0.04 -19.18
C VAL A 12 8.58 -0.77 -20.06
N LEU A 13 8.44 -2.09 -20.16
CA LEU A 13 9.28 -2.89 -21.05
C LEU A 13 8.74 -2.75 -22.49
N GLU A 14 9.43 -2.01 -23.34
CA GLU A 14 8.98 -1.76 -24.74
C GLU A 14 8.78 -3.04 -25.56
N GLU A 15 9.48 -4.13 -25.20
CA GLU A 15 9.36 -5.44 -25.84
C GLU A 15 8.11 -6.21 -25.42
N ALA A 16 7.49 -5.87 -24.28
CA ALA A 16 6.27 -6.52 -23.82
C ALA A 16 5.08 -5.99 -24.63
N ARG A 17 4.37 -6.89 -25.33
CA ARG A 17 3.14 -6.50 -26.03
C ARG A 17 2.11 -6.02 -25.02
N ALA A 18 1.54 -4.85 -25.27
CA ALA A 18 0.40 -4.37 -24.52
C ALA A 18 -0.77 -5.34 -24.68
N SER A 19 -1.36 -5.74 -23.55
CA SER A 19 -2.58 -6.52 -23.50
C SER A 19 -3.77 -5.61 -23.19
N ARG A 20 -4.98 -6.11 -23.40
CA ARG A 20 -6.20 -5.40 -23.02
C ARG A 20 -6.81 -6.04 -21.78
N GLY A 21 -6.94 -5.24 -20.74
CA GLY A 21 -7.65 -5.55 -19.51
C GLY A 21 -8.99 -4.82 -19.43
N TRP A 22 -9.63 -4.92 -18.27
CA TRP A 22 -10.93 -4.32 -17.99
C TRP A 22 -10.82 -3.28 -16.87
N GLY A 23 -11.60 -2.21 -16.99
CA GLY A 23 -11.92 -1.31 -15.90
C GLY A 23 -13.21 -1.72 -15.18
N MET A 24 -13.52 -1.02 -14.08
CA MET A 24 -14.80 -1.16 -13.39
C MET A 24 -15.98 -0.71 -14.28
N SER A 25 -17.10 -1.41 -14.19
CA SER A 25 -18.37 -1.10 -14.88
C SER A 25 -19.49 -0.81 -13.89
N LEU A 26 -20.62 -0.32 -14.40
CA LEU A 26 -21.80 -0.03 -13.59
C LEU A 26 -22.32 -1.29 -12.91
N TYR A 27 -22.87 -1.09 -11.71
CA TYR A 27 -23.58 -2.14 -10.99
C TYR A 27 -24.73 -2.70 -11.82
N ASN A 28 -24.84 -4.04 -11.86
CA ASN A 28 -25.90 -4.75 -12.56
C ASN A 28 -26.51 -5.80 -11.62
N THR A 29 -27.74 -5.54 -11.18
CA THR A 29 -28.49 -6.41 -10.25
C THR A 29 -28.67 -7.84 -10.75
N SER A 30 -28.77 -8.05 -12.06
CA SER A 30 -28.98 -9.39 -12.63
C SER A 30 -27.81 -10.33 -12.32
N LEU A 31 -26.61 -9.79 -12.15
CA LEU A 31 -25.39 -10.52 -11.84
C LEU A 31 -25.28 -10.88 -10.36
N ALA A 32 -26.09 -10.28 -9.48
CA ALA A 32 -26.08 -10.59 -8.05
C ALA A 32 -26.38 -12.08 -7.75
N LYS A 33 -27.15 -12.75 -8.61
CA LYS A 33 -27.40 -14.20 -8.51
C LYS A 33 -26.15 -15.04 -8.73
N ASN A 34 -25.19 -14.52 -9.49
CA ASN A 34 -23.95 -15.21 -9.85
C ASN A 34 -22.81 -14.88 -8.87
N VAL A 35 -23.01 -13.92 -7.96
CA VAL A 35 -22.05 -13.61 -6.87
C VAL A 35 -21.79 -14.84 -6.01
N SER A 36 -22.73 -15.78 -5.97
CA SER A 36 -22.57 -17.07 -5.32
C SER A 36 -21.37 -17.88 -5.84
N ALA A 37 -21.05 -17.78 -7.13
CA ALA A 37 -19.91 -18.47 -7.74
C ALA A 37 -18.56 -17.86 -7.33
N VAL A 38 -18.56 -16.62 -6.82
CA VAL A 38 -17.39 -15.94 -6.23
C VAL A 38 -17.50 -15.83 -4.71
N ALA A 39 -18.47 -16.51 -4.08
CA ALA A 39 -18.70 -16.45 -2.64
C ALA A 39 -17.53 -16.96 -1.81
N ASP A 40 -16.77 -17.93 -2.31
CA ASP A 40 -15.56 -18.38 -1.59
C ASP A 40 -14.49 -17.28 -1.52
N GLN A 41 -14.40 -16.44 -2.55
CA GLN A 41 -13.55 -15.24 -2.51
C GLN A 41 -14.12 -14.18 -1.55
N LEU A 42 -15.44 -14.10 -1.40
CA LEU A 42 -16.12 -13.22 -0.44
C LEU A 42 -15.93 -13.65 1.01
N VAL A 43 -15.91 -14.96 1.28
CA VAL A 43 -15.71 -15.49 2.63
C VAL A 43 -14.24 -15.40 3.04
N GLN A 44 -13.31 -15.55 2.09
CA GLN A 44 -11.87 -15.33 2.35
C GLN A 44 -11.52 -13.85 2.53
N ALA A 45 -12.20 -12.96 1.79
CA ALA A 45 -12.09 -11.54 1.99
C ALA A 45 -12.81 -11.18 3.29
N ASP A 46 -12.07 -11.11 4.41
CA ASP A 46 -12.62 -10.67 5.70
C ASP A 46 -13.53 -9.46 5.47
N LEU A 47 -14.83 -9.67 5.67
CA LEU A 47 -15.92 -8.78 5.29
C LEU A 47 -15.66 -7.35 5.76
N ALA A 48 -15.17 -7.19 6.99
CA ALA A 48 -14.91 -5.88 7.57
C ALA A 48 -13.62 -5.23 7.04
N MET A 49 -12.80 -5.98 6.31
CA MET A 49 -11.49 -5.57 5.81
C MET A 49 -11.45 -5.40 4.29
N PHE A 50 -12.54 -5.64 3.55
CA PHE A 50 -12.56 -5.53 2.09
C PHE A 50 -11.99 -4.20 1.57
N LEU A 51 -12.41 -3.07 2.15
CA LEU A 51 -11.92 -1.73 1.81
C LEU A 51 -10.53 -1.39 2.41
N SER A 52 -10.00 -2.25 3.27
CA SER A 52 -8.64 -2.12 3.80
C SER A 52 -7.62 -2.95 3.00
N GLU A 53 -8.10 -3.85 2.13
CA GLU A 53 -7.25 -4.72 1.33
C GLU A 53 -6.61 -3.95 0.17
N ARG A 54 -5.28 -3.86 0.22
CA ARG A 54 -4.48 -3.07 -0.75
C ARG A 54 -4.45 -3.68 -2.15
N SER A 55 -4.88 -4.92 -2.33
CA SER A 55 -5.03 -5.57 -3.65
C SER A 55 -6.25 -5.05 -4.42
N ARG A 56 -7.25 -4.53 -3.70
CA ARG A 56 -8.55 -4.13 -4.27
C ARG A 56 -8.82 -2.64 -4.18
N SER A 57 -8.30 -2.00 -3.14
CA SER A 57 -8.65 -0.61 -2.83
C SER A 57 -7.47 0.21 -2.32
N VAL A 58 -7.58 1.53 -2.49
CA VAL A 58 -6.65 2.52 -1.94
C VAL A 58 -7.44 3.58 -1.18
N ASP A 59 -7.12 3.79 0.10
CA ASP A 59 -7.66 4.89 0.89
C ASP A 59 -7.10 6.23 0.38
N ILE A 60 -7.96 7.03 -0.26
CA ILE A 60 -7.68 8.37 -0.78
C ILE A 60 -8.24 9.48 0.13
N THR A 61 -8.71 9.12 1.34
CA THR A 61 -9.21 10.07 2.34
C THR A 61 -8.14 11.11 2.66
N PRO A 62 -8.47 12.42 2.63
CA PRO A 62 -7.54 13.46 3.08
C PRO A 62 -7.03 13.18 4.49
N MET A 63 -5.72 13.34 4.73
CA MET A 63 -5.10 12.98 6.02
C MET A 63 -5.80 13.59 7.24
N LYS A 64 -6.30 14.83 7.12
CA LYS A 64 -7.05 15.51 8.19
C LYS A 64 -8.33 14.74 8.56
N LEU A 65 -9.07 14.24 7.58
CA LEU A 65 -10.33 13.52 7.79
C LEU A 65 -10.10 12.06 8.21
N ARG A 66 -8.99 11.45 7.76
CA ARG A 66 -8.60 10.09 8.17
C ARG A 66 -8.39 9.97 9.68
N SER A 67 -7.94 11.05 10.34
CA SER A 67 -7.72 11.06 11.79
C SER A 67 -9.00 11.03 12.63
N ILE A 68 -10.16 11.31 12.05
CA ILE A 68 -11.46 11.26 12.73
C ILE A 68 -11.94 9.80 12.74
N PRO A 69 -12.11 9.16 13.91
CA PRO A 69 -12.58 7.78 14.00
C PRO A 69 -14.08 7.68 13.67
N CYS A 70 -14.47 6.59 13.02
CA CYS A 70 -15.87 6.24 12.75
C CYS A 70 -16.47 5.49 13.94
N SER A 71 -16.49 6.11 15.11
CA SER A 71 -16.85 5.45 16.37
C SER A 71 -18.25 5.82 16.85
N HIS A 72 -19.16 6.22 15.95
CA HIS A 72 -20.51 6.56 16.34
C HIS A 72 -21.29 5.31 16.79
N PHE A 73 -21.82 5.36 18.01
CA PHE A 73 -22.66 4.28 18.54
C PHE A 73 -24.14 4.59 18.29
N PRO A 74 -24.92 3.65 17.73
CA PRO A 74 -26.34 3.87 17.44
C PRO A 74 -27.12 4.35 18.66
N GLY A 75 -27.93 5.40 18.47
CA GLY A 75 -28.77 5.98 19.54
C GLY A 75 -28.07 7.01 20.43
N THR A 76 -26.77 7.25 20.24
CA THR A 76 -26.06 8.38 20.86
C THR A 76 -26.07 9.58 19.91
N PRO A 77 -25.98 10.84 20.39
CA PRO A 77 -25.85 11.99 19.50
C PRO A 77 -24.49 11.98 18.80
N ASN A 78 -24.47 12.16 17.47
CA ASN A 78 -23.22 12.26 16.73
C ASN A 78 -22.62 13.66 16.87
N THR A 79 -21.40 13.76 17.40
CA THR A 79 -20.69 15.05 17.53
C THR A 79 -19.83 15.36 16.30
N GLN A 80 -19.40 14.33 15.57
CA GLN A 80 -18.55 14.48 14.41
C GLN A 80 -18.67 13.26 13.48
N ASN A 81 -19.09 13.51 12.24
CA ASN A 81 -19.20 12.45 11.24
C ASN A 81 -17.80 12.12 10.70
N CYS A 82 -17.43 10.85 10.72
CA CYS A 82 -16.25 10.42 9.98
C CYS A 82 -16.51 10.45 8.46
N ARG A 83 -15.45 10.65 7.67
CA ARG A 83 -15.47 10.49 6.21
C ARG A 83 -14.36 9.55 5.77
N ARG A 84 -14.65 8.64 4.85
CA ARG A 84 -13.70 7.71 4.24
C ARG A 84 -13.91 7.64 2.75
N ALA A 85 -12.86 7.87 1.97
CA ALA A 85 -12.90 7.79 0.52
C ALA A 85 -11.92 6.73 0.02
N TYR A 86 -12.41 5.80 -0.79
CA TYR A 86 -11.63 4.69 -1.34
C TYR A 86 -11.68 4.72 -2.86
N PHE A 87 -10.53 4.52 -3.50
CA PHE A 87 -10.43 4.23 -4.93
C PHE A 87 -10.34 2.72 -5.14
N VAL A 88 -11.21 2.18 -5.99
CA VAL A 88 -11.39 0.74 -6.22
C VAL A 88 -11.32 0.48 -7.73
N PRO A 89 -10.14 0.16 -8.28
CA PRO A 89 -9.94 -0.01 -9.73
C PRO A 89 -10.32 -1.40 -10.27
N GLY A 90 -10.77 -2.33 -9.42
CA GLY A 90 -11.11 -3.70 -9.82
C GLY A 90 -10.01 -4.73 -9.56
N GLY A 91 -8.83 -4.27 -9.15
CA GLY A 91 -7.71 -5.13 -8.79
C GLY A 91 -6.94 -5.67 -10.00
N VAL A 92 -5.84 -6.38 -9.71
CA VAL A 92 -5.02 -7.02 -10.74
C VAL A 92 -5.81 -8.06 -11.53
N GLU A 93 -6.84 -8.63 -10.92
CA GLU A 93 -7.71 -9.63 -11.53
C GLU A 93 -8.42 -9.12 -12.76
N LEU A 94 -8.74 -7.82 -12.88
CA LEU A 94 -9.30 -7.24 -14.10
C LEU A 94 -8.23 -6.78 -15.10
N ALA A 95 -7.03 -6.44 -14.60
CA ALA A 95 -5.95 -5.90 -15.42
C ALA A 95 -5.11 -6.98 -16.11
N ALA A 96 -4.65 -8.00 -15.40
CA ALA A 96 -3.59 -8.89 -15.92
C ALA A 96 -4.06 -9.74 -17.10
N ALA A 97 -3.47 -9.70 -18.29
CA ALA A 97 -3.73 -10.79 -19.24
C ALA A 97 -3.17 -12.13 -18.73
N PRO A 98 -3.70 -13.29 -19.15
CA PRO A 98 -3.00 -14.56 -18.95
C PRO A 98 -1.61 -14.40 -19.57
N THR A 99 -0.57 -14.40 -18.75
CA THR A 99 0.80 -14.28 -19.24
C THR A 99 1.15 -15.54 -20.00
N ASP A 100 1.51 -15.41 -21.27
CA ASP A 100 2.10 -16.51 -22.05
C ASP A 100 3.34 -17.00 -21.32
N ASN A 101 3.30 -18.24 -20.82
CA ASN A 101 4.33 -18.88 -20.00
C ASN A 101 5.71 -19.00 -20.71
N GLU A 102 5.83 -18.62 -21.98
CA GLU A 102 6.97 -18.98 -22.83
C GLU A 102 8.02 -17.88 -23.02
N SER A 103 7.84 -16.68 -22.47
CA SER A 103 8.73 -15.55 -22.72
C SER A 103 9.48 -15.11 -21.45
N ASN A 104 10.67 -14.52 -21.60
CA ASN A 104 11.64 -14.09 -20.58
C ASN A 104 11.13 -13.03 -19.56
N HIS A 105 9.83 -13.05 -19.23
CA HIS A 105 9.11 -12.15 -18.33
C HIS A 105 9.55 -12.22 -16.86
N ASN A 106 10.56 -13.04 -16.50
CA ASN A 106 11.12 -13.10 -15.15
C ASN A 106 11.77 -11.78 -14.68
N LYS A 107 11.91 -10.78 -15.55
CA LYS A 107 12.45 -9.46 -15.19
C LYS A 107 11.39 -8.42 -14.78
N THR A 108 10.10 -8.67 -15.01
CA THR A 108 9.03 -7.73 -14.69
C THR A 108 8.38 -8.09 -13.35
N ASP A 109 8.22 -7.10 -12.47
CA ASP A 109 7.63 -7.24 -11.14
C ASP A 109 6.31 -6.47 -11.00
N VAL A 110 5.96 -5.66 -12.00
CA VAL A 110 4.78 -4.78 -12.01
C VAL A 110 3.92 -4.97 -13.25
N ILE A 111 2.61 -4.94 -13.07
CA ILE A 111 1.61 -4.76 -14.12
C ILE A 111 1.11 -3.31 -14.04
N LEU A 112 1.25 -2.56 -15.12
CA LEU A 112 0.77 -1.19 -15.23
C LEU A 112 -0.48 -1.17 -16.10
N ALA A 113 -1.63 -0.88 -15.49
CA ALA A 113 -2.89 -0.64 -16.17
C ALA A 113 -3.06 0.86 -16.42
N ARG A 114 -3.15 1.28 -17.68
CA ARG A 114 -3.26 2.69 -18.07
C ARG A 114 -4.71 3.10 -18.23
N SER A 115 -5.05 4.26 -17.67
CA SER A 115 -6.41 4.82 -17.70
C SER A 115 -7.49 3.80 -17.35
N GLN A 116 -7.20 2.94 -16.37
CA GLN A 116 -8.15 1.97 -15.87
C GLN A 116 -9.26 2.69 -15.11
N ARG A 117 -10.51 2.46 -15.50
CA ARG A 117 -11.67 2.97 -14.78
C ARG A 117 -11.79 2.30 -13.42
N GLY A 118 -11.93 3.09 -12.36
CA GLY A 118 -12.22 2.61 -11.02
C GLY A 118 -13.35 3.38 -10.36
N TYR A 119 -14.01 2.75 -9.38
CA TYR A 119 -14.93 3.45 -8.51
C TYR A 119 -14.19 4.31 -7.49
N ILE A 120 -14.78 5.43 -7.14
CA ILE A 120 -14.55 6.11 -5.89
C ILE A 120 -15.80 5.93 -5.03
N PHE A 121 -15.58 5.32 -3.87
CA PHE A 121 -16.57 5.20 -2.81
C PHE A 121 -16.26 6.25 -1.75
N ASP A 122 -17.12 7.27 -1.63
CA ASP A 122 -17.01 8.32 -0.63
C ASP A 122 -18.09 8.12 0.43
N PHE A 123 -17.67 7.59 1.57
CA PHE A 123 -18.50 7.29 2.71
C PHE A 123 -18.49 8.42 3.73
N ILE A 124 -19.68 8.79 4.21
CA ILE A 124 -19.88 9.70 5.34
C ILE A 124 -20.71 8.97 6.39
N GLU A 125 -20.23 8.91 7.62
CA GLU A 125 -20.94 8.28 8.74
C GLU A 125 -22.13 9.12 9.18
N GLY A 126 -23.31 8.50 9.22
CA GLY A 126 -24.55 9.09 9.70
C GLY A 126 -25.06 10.34 8.96
N PRO A 127 -26.27 10.80 9.32
CA PRO A 127 -26.80 12.07 8.85
C PRO A 127 -25.96 13.25 9.36
N ALA A 128 -26.00 14.39 8.66
CA ALA A 128 -25.37 15.61 9.15
C ALA A 128 -25.99 16.09 10.48
N MET A 129 -25.31 16.97 11.22
CA MET A 129 -25.94 17.66 12.36
C MET A 129 -27.22 18.35 11.88
N ASN A 130 -28.36 17.98 12.46
CA ASN A 130 -29.72 18.44 12.13
C ASN A 130 -30.39 17.82 10.89
N GLU A 131 -29.83 16.73 10.37
CA GLU A 131 -30.49 15.91 9.36
C GLU A 131 -31.02 14.63 10.02
N GLU A 132 -32.21 14.19 9.61
CA GLU A 132 -32.77 12.90 10.01
C GLU A 132 -33.07 12.09 8.74
N TRP A 133 -32.58 10.86 8.70
CA TRP A 133 -32.88 9.95 7.60
C TRP A 133 -34.11 9.12 7.92
N HIS A 134 -35.15 9.28 7.09
CA HIS A 134 -36.35 8.48 7.16
C HIS A 134 -36.36 7.40 6.08
N PHE A 135 -36.50 6.14 6.51
CA PHE A 135 -36.61 4.95 5.67
C PHE A 135 -38.01 4.37 5.79
N GLU A 136 -38.66 4.15 4.65
CA GLU A 136 -39.96 3.50 4.58
C GLU A 136 -39.79 1.98 4.71
N ALA A 137 -40.38 1.38 5.75
CA ALA A 137 -40.09 0.00 6.12
C ALA A 137 -40.42 -1.04 5.04
N ASP A 138 -41.39 -0.75 4.16
CA ASP A 138 -41.88 -1.71 3.15
C ASP A 138 -41.15 -1.57 1.80
N THR A 139 -40.57 -0.40 1.49
CA THR A 139 -39.92 -0.13 0.19
C THR A 139 -38.41 0.00 0.31
N ASP A 140 -37.94 0.58 1.41
CA ASP A 140 -36.54 0.96 1.58
C ASP A 140 -35.78 -0.08 2.40
N CYS A 141 -36.43 -1.11 2.95
CA CYS A 141 -35.80 -2.03 3.89
C CYS A 141 -36.12 -3.51 3.63
N GLU A 142 -35.16 -4.38 3.94
CA GLU A 142 -35.29 -5.83 3.89
C GLU A 142 -34.56 -6.53 5.04
N VAL A 143 -35.02 -7.74 5.39
CA VAL A 143 -34.41 -8.59 6.41
C VAL A 143 -33.65 -9.74 5.73
N TYR A 144 -32.38 -9.88 6.07
CA TYR A 144 -31.49 -10.92 5.53
C TYR A 144 -30.95 -11.82 6.63
N GLY A 145 -30.81 -13.11 6.33
CA GLY A 145 -30.25 -14.13 7.22
C GLY A 145 -31.28 -15.13 7.75
N PHE A 146 -31.03 -15.62 8.96
CA PHE A 146 -31.71 -16.78 9.55
C PHE A 146 -32.63 -16.37 10.71
N PRO A 147 -33.57 -17.24 11.12
CA PRO A 147 -34.46 -16.96 12.25
C PRO A 147 -33.72 -16.69 13.57
N PHE A 148 -32.53 -17.28 13.75
CA PHE A 148 -31.68 -17.10 14.95
C PHE A 148 -30.54 -16.09 14.76
N GLY A 149 -30.45 -15.43 13.60
CA GLY A 149 -29.36 -14.51 13.27
C GLY A 149 -29.62 -13.79 11.96
N ALA A 150 -30.18 -12.60 12.05
CA ALA A 150 -30.53 -11.77 10.90
C ALA A 150 -30.15 -10.31 11.12
N PHE A 151 -30.15 -9.52 10.05
CA PHE A 151 -30.04 -8.08 10.09
C PHE A 151 -31.07 -7.43 9.15
N HIS A 152 -31.46 -6.21 9.48
CA HIS A 152 -32.40 -5.39 8.73
C HIS A 152 -31.59 -4.26 8.08
N LEU A 153 -31.53 -4.28 6.76
CA LEU A 153 -30.80 -3.30 5.97
C LEU A 153 -31.81 -2.40 5.25
N CYS A 154 -31.66 -1.10 5.45
CA CYS A 154 -32.42 -0.10 4.74
C CYS A 154 -31.52 0.70 3.81
N LEU A 155 -31.93 0.90 2.56
CA LEU A 155 -31.24 1.70 1.54
C LEU A 155 -32.20 2.70 0.92
N LYS A 156 -31.72 3.93 0.68
CA LYS A 156 -32.49 4.99 0.02
C LYS A 156 -31.58 5.85 -0.83
N ASN A 157 -32.07 6.31 -1.98
CA ASN A 157 -31.36 7.27 -2.82
C ASN A 157 -31.77 8.70 -2.50
N PRO A 158 -30.95 9.50 -1.77
CA PRO A 158 -31.13 10.95 -1.76
C PRO A 158 -30.76 11.61 -3.10
N ALA A 159 -29.89 10.97 -3.88
CA ALA A 159 -29.47 11.40 -5.22
C ALA A 159 -29.11 10.20 -6.11
N ASN A 160 -28.96 10.41 -7.42
CA ASN A 160 -28.74 9.33 -8.40
C ASN A 160 -27.49 8.47 -8.13
N ASN A 161 -26.47 9.03 -7.47
CA ASN A 161 -25.22 8.36 -7.15
C ASN A 161 -24.90 8.40 -5.65
N THR A 162 -25.90 8.64 -4.83
CA THR A 162 -25.76 8.62 -3.37
C THR A 162 -26.76 7.65 -2.80
N LEU A 163 -26.30 6.83 -1.86
CA LEU A 163 -27.09 5.87 -1.09
C LEU A 163 -26.97 6.21 0.38
N ASN A 164 -28.09 6.44 1.06
CA ASN A 164 -28.16 6.39 2.51
C ASN A 164 -28.47 4.96 2.92
N ALA A 165 -27.70 4.43 3.85
CA ALA A 165 -27.84 3.09 4.35
C ALA A 165 -27.98 3.09 5.88
N ARG A 166 -28.82 2.19 6.38
CA ARG A 166 -28.95 1.89 7.81
C ARG A 166 -28.96 0.38 8.00
N ILE A 167 -28.15 -0.13 8.91
CA ILE A 167 -28.16 -1.54 9.31
C ILE A 167 -28.48 -1.69 10.79
N VAL A 168 -29.44 -2.55 11.09
CA VAL A 168 -29.80 -2.96 12.45
C VAL A 168 -29.61 -4.47 12.52
N HIS A 169 -29.06 -5.00 13.61
CA HIS A 169 -28.93 -6.43 13.78
C HIS A 169 -30.04 -6.96 14.71
N CYS A 170 -30.44 -8.22 14.53
CA CYS A 170 -31.41 -8.87 15.40
C CYS A 170 -30.80 -9.07 16.81
N PRO A 171 -31.42 -8.55 17.86
CA PRO A 171 -30.86 -8.56 19.20
C PRO A 171 -30.99 -9.93 19.87
N ASN A 172 -30.21 -10.17 20.92
CA ASN A 172 -30.09 -11.49 21.58
C ASN A 172 -31.40 -12.04 22.15
N ASP A 173 -32.24 -11.16 22.71
CA ASP A 173 -33.54 -11.51 23.28
C ASP A 173 -34.50 -12.09 22.22
N ILE A 174 -34.36 -11.67 20.97
CA ILE A 174 -35.16 -12.17 19.85
C ILE A 174 -34.46 -13.34 19.14
N SER A 175 -33.14 -13.26 18.97
CA SER A 175 -32.37 -14.26 18.24
C SER A 175 -32.35 -15.61 18.95
N THR A 176 -32.33 -15.63 20.29
CA THR A 176 -32.35 -16.87 21.10
C THR A 176 -33.67 -17.64 20.97
N LEU A 177 -34.76 -16.95 20.64
CA LEU A 177 -36.07 -17.54 20.37
C LEU A 177 -36.25 -17.94 18.89
N SER A 178 -35.24 -17.70 18.04
CA SER A 178 -35.34 -17.89 16.59
C SER A 178 -36.45 -17.03 15.94
N ASP A 179 -36.72 -15.84 16.49
CA ASP A 179 -37.81 -14.96 16.07
C ASP A 179 -37.35 -13.74 15.26
N CYS A 180 -36.15 -13.75 14.69
CA CYS A 180 -35.62 -12.57 14.00
C CYS A 180 -36.46 -12.12 12.78
N HIS A 181 -37.15 -13.05 12.11
CA HIS A 181 -38.03 -12.74 10.97
C HIS A 181 -39.49 -12.46 11.37
N THR A 182 -39.97 -13.09 12.44
CA THR A 182 -41.36 -13.00 12.92
C THR A 182 -41.57 -11.76 13.78
N ASN A 183 -40.64 -11.47 14.69
CA ASN A 183 -40.71 -10.33 15.58
C ASN A 183 -40.03 -9.11 14.94
N LYS A 184 -40.82 -8.18 14.40
CA LYS A 184 -40.32 -6.96 13.73
C LYS A 184 -40.02 -5.79 14.67
N THR A 185 -40.18 -5.94 15.99
CA THR A 185 -40.02 -4.82 16.95
C THR A 185 -38.64 -4.17 16.89
N TRP A 186 -37.60 -4.96 16.58
CA TRP A 186 -36.23 -4.49 16.48
C TRP A 186 -35.92 -3.69 15.20
N HIS A 187 -36.76 -3.74 14.17
CA HIS A 187 -36.53 -3.02 12.90
C HIS A 187 -36.45 -1.50 13.09
N SER A 188 -37.10 -0.99 14.15
CA SER A 188 -37.15 0.42 14.52
C SER A 188 -36.00 0.87 15.43
N ARG A 189 -35.18 -0.05 15.94
CA ARG A 189 -34.06 0.30 16.83
C ARG A 189 -33.03 1.16 16.09
N PRO A 190 -32.29 2.03 16.80
CA PRO A 190 -31.16 2.73 16.21
C PRO A 190 -30.16 1.74 15.61
N GLY A 191 -29.68 2.03 14.41
CA GLY A 191 -28.69 1.21 13.68
C GLY A 191 -27.47 2.03 13.28
N TRP A 192 -26.47 1.35 12.73
CA TRP A 192 -25.33 2.01 12.10
C TRP A 192 -25.76 2.61 10.77
N THR A 193 -25.28 3.80 10.46
CA THR A 193 -25.72 4.58 9.31
C THR A 193 -24.53 5.10 8.52
N THR A 194 -24.61 5.03 7.19
CA THR A 194 -23.62 5.63 6.29
C THR A 194 -24.29 6.16 5.05
N SER A 195 -23.80 7.28 4.53
CA SER A 195 -24.03 7.71 3.16
C SER A 195 -22.86 7.22 2.32
N LEU A 196 -23.13 6.70 1.13
CA LEU A 196 -22.15 6.30 0.11
C LEU A 196 -22.42 7.13 -1.14
N THR A 197 -21.44 7.93 -1.57
CA THR A 197 -21.45 8.58 -2.88
C THR A 197 -20.51 7.84 -3.84
N THR A 198 -21.01 7.48 -5.01
CA THR A 198 -20.28 6.71 -6.03
C THR A 198 -19.92 7.59 -7.23
N THR A 199 -18.67 7.52 -7.66
CA THR A 199 -18.20 8.14 -8.91
C THR A 199 -17.20 7.23 -9.61
N PHE A 200 -17.01 7.39 -10.91
CA PHE A 200 -15.93 6.78 -11.67
C PHE A 200 -14.79 7.77 -11.87
N ARG A 201 -13.57 7.25 -11.85
CA ARG A 201 -12.38 7.94 -12.34
C ARG A 201 -11.45 6.96 -13.02
N ASP A 202 -10.82 7.43 -14.09
CA ASP A 202 -9.77 6.68 -14.76
C ASP A 202 -8.44 7.03 -14.10
N ALA A 203 -7.59 6.02 -13.93
CA ALA A 203 -6.27 6.18 -13.34
C ALA A 203 -5.26 5.22 -13.99
N ASP A 204 -4.01 5.66 -14.03
CA ASP A 204 -2.90 4.73 -14.23
C ASP A 204 -2.62 4.02 -12.91
N VAL A 205 -2.73 2.70 -12.89
CA VAL A 205 -2.60 1.86 -11.69
C VAL A 205 -1.47 0.86 -11.87
N ALA A 206 -0.54 0.85 -10.91
CA ALA A 206 0.55 -0.11 -10.86
C ALA A 206 0.24 -1.20 -9.84
N TYR A 207 0.20 -2.45 -10.28
CA TYR A 207 -0.03 -3.63 -9.46
C TYR A 207 1.25 -4.45 -9.31
N SER A 208 1.50 -5.00 -8.12
CA SER A 208 2.55 -6.01 -7.95
C SER A 208 2.14 -7.32 -8.63
N LYS A 209 3.02 -7.89 -9.46
CA LYS A 209 2.80 -9.22 -10.06
C LYS A 209 2.77 -10.35 -9.03
N ILE A 210 3.40 -10.16 -7.88
CA ILE A 210 3.56 -11.22 -6.86
C ILE A 210 2.24 -11.47 -6.11
N ASN A 211 1.51 -10.41 -5.77
CA ASN A 211 0.34 -10.51 -4.88
C ASN A 211 -0.83 -9.61 -5.29
N GLY A 212 -0.75 -8.92 -6.44
CA GLY A 212 -1.80 -8.04 -6.92
C GLY A 212 -1.98 -6.74 -6.14
N THR A 213 -1.11 -6.43 -5.17
CA THR A 213 -1.23 -5.19 -4.39
C THR A 213 -1.07 -3.95 -5.26
N ILE A 214 -1.90 -2.93 -5.02
CA ILE A 214 -1.81 -1.64 -5.67
C ILE A 214 -0.60 -0.89 -5.08
N LEU A 215 0.44 -0.73 -5.90
CA LEU A 215 1.68 -0.06 -5.53
C LEU A 215 1.56 1.46 -5.68
N SER A 216 0.87 1.91 -6.73
CA SER A 216 0.60 3.32 -6.97
C SER A 216 -0.63 3.52 -7.85
N HIS A 217 -1.20 4.72 -7.79
CA HIS A 217 -2.24 5.16 -8.72
C HIS A 217 -2.04 6.64 -9.05
N THR A 218 -2.41 7.04 -10.26
CA THR A 218 -2.47 8.46 -10.67
C THR A 218 -3.73 8.68 -11.50
N PHE A 219 -4.64 9.55 -11.04
CA PHE A 219 -5.86 9.84 -11.78
C PHE A 219 -5.57 10.58 -13.09
N THR A 220 -6.11 10.09 -14.20
CA THR A 220 -5.96 10.65 -15.54
C THR A 220 -7.22 11.39 -16.00
N SER A 221 -8.36 11.17 -15.35
CA SER A 221 -9.64 11.82 -15.68
C SER A 221 -10.33 12.49 -14.47
N PRO A 222 -11.26 13.44 -14.71
CA PRO A 222 -12.12 14.00 -13.67
C PRO A 222 -13.14 12.96 -13.17
N ALA A 223 -13.75 13.23 -12.02
CA ALA A 223 -14.82 12.36 -11.49
C ALA A 223 -16.07 12.41 -12.35
N LEU A 224 -16.58 11.24 -12.71
CA LEU A 224 -17.83 11.03 -13.43
C LEU A 224 -18.86 10.39 -12.51
N VAL A 225 -20.12 10.77 -12.61
CA VAL A 225 -21.20 10.22 -11.78
C VAL A 225 -21.39 8.73 -12.11
N ALA A 226 -21.38 7.87 -11.09
CA ALA A 226 -21.66 6.45 -11.25
C ALA A 226 -22.98 6.14 -10.55
N PRO A 227 -24.13 6.12 -11.26
CA PRO A 227 -25.43 5.94 -10.63
C PRO A 227 -25.57 4.56 -10.00
N VAL A 228 -26.27 4.50 -8.86
CA VAL A 228 -26.60 3.26 -8.16
C VAL A 228 -28.01 3.38 -7.60
N SER A 229 -28.85 2.40 -7.88
CA SER A 229 -30.22 2.34 -7.37
C SER A 229 -30.30 1.50 -6.09
N ALA A 230 -30.92 2.06 -5.05
CA ALA A 230 -31.12 1.43 -3.74
C ALA A 230 -32.04 0.20 -3.84
N SER A 231 -33.13 0.30 -4.60
CA SER A 231 -34.08 -0.79 -4.79
C SER A 231 -33.47 -1.97 -5.55
N GLU A 232 -32.65 -1.65 -6.55
CA GLU A 232 -31.83 -2.62 -7.28
C GLU A 232 -30.80 -3.29 -6.37
N MET A 233 -30.11 -2.52 -5.53
CA MET A 233 -29.14 -3.06 -4.58
C MET A 233 -29.78 -3.98 -3.53
N LEU A 234 -30.96 -3.63 -2.99
CA LEU A 234 -31.75 -4.49 -2.10
C LEU A 234 -32.18 -5.78 -2.81
N ALA A 235 -32.67 -5.69 -4.05
CA ALA A 235 -33.01 -6.86 -4.86
C ALA A 235 -31.78 -7.74 -5.16
N GLY A 236 -30.60 -7.13 -5.31
CA GLY A 236 -29.32 -7.80 -5.44
C GLY A 236 -28.97 -8.56 -4.17
N TYR A 237 -29.05 -7.94 -3.00
CA TYR A 237 -28.83 -8.62 -1.71
C TYR A 237 -29.81 -9.77 -1.49
N ARG A 238 -31.08 -9.60 -1.87
CA ARG A 238 -32.08 -10.68 -1.81
C ARG A 238 -31.68 -11.87 -2.67
N SER A 239 -31.15 -11.58 -3.86
CA SER A 239 -30.68 -12.61 -4.79
C SER A 239 -29.39 -13.29 -4.31
N ALA A 240 -28.49 -12.55 -3.67
CA ALA A 240 -27.24 -13.06 -3.15
C ALA A 240 -27.45 -13.84 -1.83
N PHE A 241 -28.03 -13.23 -0.81
CA PHE A 241 -28.03 -13.80 0.54
C PHE A 241 -29.12 -14.84 0.80
N SER A 242 -30.16 -14.89 -0.05
CA SER A 242 -31.41 -15.58 0.25
C SER A 242 -32.03 -15.12 1.60
N SER A 243 -33.25 -15.54 1.88
CA SER A 243 -33.92 -15.28 3.16
C SER A 243 -34.59 -16.55 3.64
N PHE A 244 -34.31 -16.94 4.88
CA PHE A 244 -34.83 -18.16 5.49
C PHE A 244 -35.80 -17.77 6.62
N PRO A 245 -37.11 -17.68 6.33
CA PRO A 245 -38.08 -17.16 7.29
C PRO A 245 -38.26 -18.08 8.50
N ASP A 246 -38.02 -19.38 8.35
CA ASP A 246 -38.11 -20.37 9.41
C ASP A 246 -37.00 -21.44 9.31
N LEU A 247 -36.90 -22.26 10.37
CA LEU A 247 -35.90 -23.32 10.45
C LEU A 247 -36.17 -24.45 9.43
N ALA A 248 -37.43 -24.65 9.02
CA ALA A 248 -37.78 -25.69 8.06
C ALA A 248 -37.24 -25.36 6.66
N ALA A 249 -37.34 -24.09 6.23
CA ALA A 249 -36.75 -23.60 4.98
C ALA A 249 -35.23 -23.79 4.97
N LEU A 250 -34.56 -23.56 6.10
CA LEU A 250 -33.12 -23.80 6.25
C LEU A 250 -32.77 -25.30 6.20
N LEU A 251 -33.52 -26.14 6.91
CA LEU A 251 -33.28 -27.60 6.90
C LEU A 251 -33.51 -28.21 5.51
N ASN A 252 -34.52 -27.72 4.78
CA ASN A 252 -34.78 -28.13 3.41
C ASN A 252 -33.63 -27.76 2.47
N LEU A 253 -32.99 -26.61 2.69
CA LEU A 253 -31.80 -26.20 1.95
C LEU A 253 -30.62 -27.17 2.21
N PHE A 254 -30.40 -27.57 3.46
CA PHE A 254 -29.35 -28.53 3.80
C PHE A 254 -29.60 -29.94 3.26
N ALA A 255 -30.87 -30.29 3.04
CA ALA A 255 -31.24 -31.56 2.42
C ALA A 255 -30.99 -31.58 0.90
N ASP A 256 -30.83 -30.41 0.25
CA ASP A 256 -30.51 -30.30 -1.17
C ASP A 256 -28.99 -30.26 -1.40
N SER A 257 -28.44 -31.33 -1.97
CA SER A 257 -27.03 -31.47 -2.29
C SER A 257 -26.50 -30.48 -3.34
N LYS A 258 -27.38 -29.79 -4.08
CA LYS A 258 -27.00 -28.70 -4.97
C LYS A 258 -26.89 -27.37 -4.23
N ALA A 259 -27.66 -27.19 -3.16
CA ALA A 259 -27.68 -25.98 -2.36
C ALA A 259 -26.52 -25.91 -1.35
N THR A 260 -25.93 -27.04 -0.98
CA THR A 260 -24.73 -27.08 -0.11
C THR A 260 -23.53 -26.36 -0.71
N ASN A 261 -23.38 -26.32 -2.04
CA ASN A 261 -22.33 -25.56 -2.72
C ASN A 261 -22.51 -24.03 -2.59
N LEU A 262 -23.70 -23.56 -2.21
CA LEU A 262 -24.02 -22.15 -2.01
C LEU A 262 -23.98 -21.75 -0.53
N PHE A 263 -23.62 -22.69 0.36
CA PHE A 263 -23.70 -22.49 1.81
C PHE A 263 -22.85 -21.32 2.32
N SER A 264 -21.64 -21.13 1.77
CA SER A 264 -20.75 -20.00 2.07
C SER A 264 -21.48 -18.64 1.97
N LEU A 265 -22.37 -18.51 0.98
CA LEU A 265 -23.14 -17.29 0.74
C LEU A 265 -24.30 -17.11 1.72
N TYR A 266 -24.96 -18.20 2.10
CA TYR A 266 -26.04 -18.18 3.08
C TYR A 266 -25.55 -17.91 4.50
N VAL A 267 -24.32 -18.33 4.83
CA VAL A 267 -23.68 -18.01 6.11
C VAL A 267 -23.32 -16.53 6.22
N TYR A 268 -23.20 -15.82 5.10
CA TYR A 268 -22.71 -14.45 5.07
C TYR A 268 -23.57 -13.48 5.92
N PRO A 269 -24.91 -13.50 5.84
CA PRO A 269 -25.73 -12.76 6.79
C PRO A 269 -25.51 -13.09 8.27
N ALA A 270 -25.26 -14.35 8.61
CA ALA A 270 -24.97 -14.73 9.98
C ALA A 270 -23.63 -14.15 10.45
N MET A 271 -22.63 -14.05 9.57
CA MET A 271 -21.35 -13.40 9.87
C MET A 271 -21.54 -11.90 10.12
N ILE A 272 -22.32 -11.21 9.28
CA ILE A 272 -22.67 -9.79 9.47
C ILE A 272 -23.36 -9.62 10.84
N TRP A 273 -24.39 -10.43 11.12
CA TRP A 273 -25.09 -10.41 12.40
C TRP A 273 -24.16 -10.65 13.58
N ALA A 274 -23.32 -11.68 13.53
CA ALA A 274 -22.40 -12.02 14.60
C ALA A 274 -21.37 -10.90 14.86
N ASN A 275 -20.87 -10.27 13.80
CA ASN A 275 -19.97 -9.12 13.91
C ASN A 275 -20.67 -7.94 14.59
N LEU A 276 -21.86 -7.56 14.14
CA LEU A 276 -22.61 -6.43 14.73
C LEU A 276 -23.01 -6.70 16.19
N LYS A 277 -23.43 -7.92 16.50
CA LYS A 277 -23.70 -8.38 17.87
C LYS A 277 -22.46 -8.29 18.77
N SER A 278 -21.30 -8.71 18.26
CA SER A 278 -20.03 -8.59 18.98
C SER A 278 -19.67 -7.13 19.25
N VAL A 279 -19.92 -6.26 18.27
CA VAL A 279 -19.72 -4.81 18.42
C VAL A 279 -20.67 -4.20 19.45
N GLU A 280 -21.93 -4.61 19.49
CA GLU A 280 -22.86 -4.14 20.53
C GLU A 280 -22.38 -4.55 21.94
N ALA A 281 -21.91 -5.79 22.10
CA ALA A 281 -21.45 -6.31 23.39
C ALA A 281 -20.13 -5.68 23.88
N LEU A 282 -19.18 -5.45 22.97
CA LEU A 282 -17.81 -5.01 23.30
C LEU A 282 -17.57 -3.51 23.07
N GLY A 283 -18.37 -2.88 22.20
CA GLY A 283 -18.26 -1.49 21.79
C GLY A 283 -18.27 -0.48 22.95
N PRO A 284 -19.11 -0.63 23.99
CA PRO A 284 -19.09 0.25 25.15
C PRO A 284 -17.75 0.28 25.90
N GLN A 285 -16.93 -0.77 25.78
CA GLN A 285 -15.63 -0.88 26.43
C GLN A 285 -14.48 -0.51 25.50
N ASN A 286 -14.67 -0.56 24.18
CA ASN A 286 -13.61 -0.36 23.20
C ASN A 286 -14.12 0.37 21.93
N PRO A 287 -13.81 1.66 21.75
CA PRO A 287 -14.25 2.44 20.59
C PRO A 287 -13.67 1.93 19.26
N ALA A 288 -12.53 1.24 19.27
CA ALA A 288 -11.97 0.61 18.07
C ALA A 288 -12.79 -0.59 17.58
N VAL A 289 -13.64 -1.16 18.43
CA VAL A 289 -14.60 -2.19 18.02
C VAL A 289 -15.79 -1.54 17.33
N VAL A 290 -16.22 -0.35 17.74
CA VAL A 290 -17.35 0.38 17.13
C VAL A 290 -17.06 0.70 15.66
N THR A 291 -15.81 1.07 15.31
CA THR A 291 -15.43 1.32 13.92
C THR A 291 -15.65 0.11 13.02
N ARG A 292 -15.51 -1.11 13.55
CA ARG A 292 -15.73 -2.34 12.76
C ARG A 292 -17.17 -2.50 12.30
N ALA A 293 -18.17 -2.02 13.05
CA ALA A 293 -19.55 -2.08 12.58
C ALA A 293 -19.80 -1.12 11.42
N GLN A 294 -19.20 0.08 11.48
CA GLN A 294 -19.23 1.01 10.36
C GLN A 294 -18.50 0.45 9.14
N ASP A 295 -17.31 -0.10 9.33
CA ASP A 295 -16.53 -0.74 8.26
C ASP A 295 -17.29 -1.93 7.66
N THR A 296 -18.01 -2.71 8.48
CA THR A 296 -18.87 -3.80 8.01
C THR A 296 -19.97 -3.29 7.08
N LEU A 297 -20.67 -2.22 7.44
CA LEU A 297 -21.70 -1.63 6.57
C LEU A 297 -21.10 -1.06 5.27
N GLN A 298 -19.97 -0.34 5.36
CA GLN A 298 -19.32 0.25 4.19
C GLN A 298 -18.78 -0.82 3.23
N CYS A 299 -18.14 -1.86 3.78
CA CYS A 299 -17.66 -2.99 2.99
C CYS A 299 -18.81 -3.79 2.39
N LEU A 300 -19.92 -3.99 3.13
CA LEU A 300 -21.11 -4.67 2.60
C LEU A 300 -21.63 -4.00 1.33
N LEU A 301 -21.72 -2.65 1.33
CA LEU A 301 -22.13 -1.86 0.16
C LEU A 301 -21.10 -1.95 -0.97
N ALA A 302 -19.82 -1.79 -0.64
CA ALA A 302 -18.73 -1.82 -1.62
C ALA A 302 -18.61 -3.19 -2.32
N ILE A 303 -18.80 -4.29 -1.59
CA ILE A 303 -18.72 -5.66 -2.09
C ILE A 303 -19.75 -5.89 -3.19
N MET A 304 -21.00 -5.47 -2.98
CA MET A 304 -22.02 -5.62 -4.01
C MET A 304 -21.70 -4.85 -5.28
N LEU A 305 -21.22 -3.61 -5.15
CA LEU A 305 -20.80 -2.81 -6.30
C LEU A 305 -19.58 -3.40 -7.01
N PHE A 306 -18.68 -4.02 -6.26
CA PHE A 306 -17.46 -4.60 -6.82
C PHE A 306 -17.71 -5.90 -7.58
N TYR A 307 -18.50 -6.81 -7.01
CA TYR A 307 -18.69 -8.15 -7.57
C TYR A 307 -19.89 -8.25 -8.53
N CYS A 308 -20.88 -7.35 -8.44
CA CYS A 308 -22.04 -7.35 -9.35
C CYS A 308 -21.83 -6.42 -10.55
N GLN A 309 -20.64 -6.41 -11.14
CA GLN A 309 -20.35 -5.63 -12.33
C GLN A 309 -20.08 -6.55 -13.53
N PRO A 310 -20.52 -6.20 -14.75
CA PRO A 310 -20.32 -7.04 -15.92
C PRO A 310 -18.83 -7.32 -16.25
N SER A 311 -17.93 -6.36 -16.01
CA SER A 311 -16.49 -6.50 -16.33
C SER A 311 -15.84 -7.75 -15.73
N LEU A 312 -16.20 -8.10 -14.49
CA LEU A 312 -15.63 -9.27 -13.80
C LEU A 312 -16.03 -10.57 -14.50
N PHE A 313 -17.30 -10.68 -14.89
CA PHE A 313 -17.82 -11.85 -15.60
C PHE A 313 -17.39 -11.88 -17.06
N ALA A 314 -17.38 -10.73 -17.75
CA ALA A 314 -16.89 -10.59 -19.11
C ALA A 314 -15.46 -11.13 -19.22
N ARG A 315 -14.63 -10.80 -18.23
CA ARG A 315 -13.27 -11.32 -18.14
C ARG A 315 -13.20 -12.80 -17.81
N ALA A 316 -13.93 -13.27 -16.79
CA ALA A 316 -13.93 -14.68 -16.42
C ALA A 316 -14.41 -15.59 -17.57
N LEU A 317 -15.31 -15.09 -18.40
CA LEU A 317 -15.90 -15.80 -19.53
C LEU A 317 -15.26 -15.48 -20.89
N ALA A 318 -14.23 -14.62 -20.94
CA ALA A 318 -13.61 -14.17 -22.19
C ALA A 318 -13.15 -15.35 -23.07
N GLN A 319 -12.64 -16.42 -22.46
CA GLN A 319 -12.22 -17.62 -23.18
C GLN A 319 -13.36 -18.32 -23.94
N TYR A 320 -14.61 -18.26 -23.44
CA TYR A 320 -15.77 -18.85 -24.12
C TYR A 320 -16.20 -18.04 -25.34
N ALA A 321 -15.99 -16.72 -25.32
CA ALA A 321 -16.28 -15.85 -26.46
C ALA A 321 -15.17 -15.92 -27.53
N GLU A 322 -13.90 -15.93 -27.11
CA GLU A 322 -12.76 -15.87 -28.04
C GLU A 322 -12.38 -17.23 -28.64
N ASN A 323 -12.52 -18.33 -27.88
CA ASN A 323 -12.17 -19.66 -28.35
C ASN A 323 -13.37 -20.36 -28.98
N ALA A 324 -13.37 -20.46 -30.32
CA ALA A 324 -14.44 -21.13 -31.07
C ALA A 324 -14.74 -22.55 -30.56
N THR A 325 -13.70 -23.35 -30.25
CA THR A 325 -13.92 -24.74 -29.80
C THR A 325 -14.63 -24.84 -28.45
N LEU A 326 -14.25 -23.96 -27.51
CA LEU A 326 -14.85 -23.92 -26.18
C LEU A 326 -16.24 -23.30 -26.22
N GLY A 327 -16.40 -22.21 -26.97
CA GLY A 327 -17.69 -21.53 -27.16
C GLY A 327 -18.72 -22.41 -27.86
N ASP A 328 -18.33 -23.16 -28.88
CA ASP A 328 -19.23 -24.03 -29.64
C ASP A 328 -19.69 -25.25 -28.81
N ALA A 329 -18.89 -25.67 -27.82
CA ALA A 329 -19.30 -26.69 -26.84
C ALA A 329 -20.38 -26.19 -25.86
N PHE A 330 -20.45 -24.87 -25.62
CA PHE A 330 -21.38 -24.24 -24.68
C PHE A 330 -22.05 -23.01 -25.31
N PRO A 331 -22.95 -23.18 -26.30
CA PRO A 331 -23.45 -22.07 -27.13
C PRO A 331 -24.22 -21.02 -26.32
N THR A 332 -24.96 -21.41 -25.29
CA THR A 332 -25.68 -20.46 -24.42
C THR A 332 -24.72 -19.61 -23.59
N LEU A 333 -23.62 -20.20 -23.10
CA LEU A 333 -22.60 -19.50 -22.34
C LEU A 333 -21.77 -18.57 -23.23
N LYS A 334 -21.51 -18.98 -24.48
CA LYS A 334 -20.86 -18.14 -25.50
C LYS A 334 -21.66 -16.86 -25.76
N VAL A 335 -22.97 -16.98 -26.03
CA VAL A 335 -23.85 -15.81 -26.25
C VAL A 335 -23.83 -14.89 -25.04
N PHE A 336 -23.95 -15.44 -23.83
CA PHE A 336 -23.89 -14.66 -22.60
C PHE A 336 -22.53 -13.97 -22.40
N ALA A 337 -21.42 -14.65 -22.71
CA ALA A 337 -20.08 -14.07 -22.66
C ALA A 337 -19.90 -12.93 -23.67
N GLU A 338 -20.40 -13.10 -24.90
CA GLU A 338 -20.39 -12.08 -25.95
C GLU A 338 -21.21 -10.84 -25.53
N GLU A 339 -22.38 -11.03 -24.93
CA GLU A 339 -23.21 -9.95 -24.37
C GLU A 339 -22.47 -9.18 -23.27
N LEU A 340 -21.82 -9.88 -22.34
CA LEU A 340 -21.04 -9.26 -21.26
C LEU A 340 -19.82 -8.49 -21.78
N ILE A 341 -19.11 -9.02 -22.78
CA ILE A 341 -17.99 -8.33 -23.41
C ILE A 341 -18.47 -7.09 -24.18
N HIS A 342 -19.65 -7.16 -24.78
CA HIS A 342 -20.27 -6.00 -25.42
C HIS A 342 -20.65 -4.91 -24.41
N GLU A 343 -21.23 -5.30 -23.28
CA GLU A 343 -21.60 -4.39 -22.18
C GLU A 343 -20.37 -3.80 -21.47
N SER A 344 -19.28 -4.57 -21.37
CA SER A 344 -18.04 -4.17 -20.68
C SER A 344 -16.80 -4.65 -21.45
N PRO A 345 -16.40 -3.90 -22.50
CA PRO A 345 -15.26 -4.27 -23.34
C PRO A 345 -13.92 -4.14 -22.58
N ALA A 346 -12.92 -4.90 -23.02
CA ALA A 346 -11.55 -4.78 -22.53
C ALA A 346 -10.90 -3.49 -23.10
N ASP A 347 -11.13 -2.36 -22.43
CA ASP A 347 -10.72 -1.01 -22.87
C ASP A 347 -9.46 -0.49 -22.18
N THR A 348 -8.93 -1.23 -21.20
CA THR A 348 -7.78 -0.80 -20.40
C THR A 348 -6.49 -1.35 -21.02
N GLU A 349 -5.54 -0.47 -21.36
CA GLU A 349 -4.22 -0.90 -21.84
C GLU A 349 -3.38 -1.40 -20.66
N VAL A 350 -2.86 -2.62 -20.75
CA VAL A 350 -2.09 -3.25 -19.68
C VAL A 350 -0.71 -3.66 -20.19
N VAL A 351 0.31 -3.11 -19.57
CA VAL A 351 1.72 -3.33 -19.93
C VAL A 351 2.51 -3.84 -18.73
N GLU A 352 3.54 -4.64 -18.99
CA GLU A 352 4.47 -5.05 -17.94
C GLU A 352 5.55 -3.98 -17.72
N ALA A 353 5.93 -3.78 -16.46
CA ALA A 353 6.92 -2.79 -16.08
C ALA A 353 7.87 -3.33 -14.99
N VAL A 354 8.99 -2.64 -14.84
CA VAL A 354 9.97 -2.87 -13.77
C VAL A 354 9.91 -1.73 -12.76
N THR A 355 9.83 -2.05 -11.47
CA THR A 355 9.92 -1.06 -10.40
C THR A 355 11.31 -0.43 -10.36
N ARG A 356 11.36 0.90 -10.43
CA ARG A 356 12.56 1.69 -10.16
C ARG A 356 12.29 2.71 -9.06
N TYR A 357 13.33 3.10 -8.35
CA TYR A 357 13.27 4.12 -7.31
C TYR A 357 13.99 5.36 -7.80
N GLN A 358 13.27 6.47 -7.92
CA GLN A 358 13.83 7.76 -8.28
C GLN A 358 13.97 8.64 -7.03
N LEU A 359 15.18 9.14 -6.78
CA LEU A 359 15.42 10.12 -5.73
C LEU A 359 14.98 11.51 -6.21
N GLN A 360 13.91 12.03 -5.62
CA GLN A 360 13.48 13.40 -5.81
C GLN A 360 14.19 14.30 -4.80
N VAL A 361 15.19 15.02 -5.29
CA VAL A 361 15.95 15.99 -4.49
C VAL A 361 15.30 17.37 -4.65
N GLY A 362 14.78 17.93 -3.56
CA GLY A 362 14.18 19.25 -3.58
C GLY A 362 15.22 20.35 -3.87
N ARG A 363 14.76 21.45 -4.49
CA ARG A 363 15.64 22.59 -4.86
C ARG A 363 16.47 23.11 -3.69
N ALA A 364 15.89 23.18 -2.49
CA ALA A 364 16.59 23.64 -1.29
C ALA A 364 17.79 22.74 -0.92
N THR A 365 17.62 21.42 -1.01
CA THR A 365 18.70 20.45 -0.76
C THR A 365 19.80 20.60 -1.80
N LEU A 366 19.43 20.77 -3.07
CA LEU A 366 20.39 20.98 -4.16
C LEU A 366 21.16 22.29 -3.99
N VAL A 367 20.49 23.38 -3.64
CA VAL A 367 21.13 24.67 -3.34
C VAL A 367 22.07 24.55 -2.14
N ALA A 368 21.63 23.92 -1.05
CA ALA A 368 22.47 23.70 0.12
C ALA A 368 23.72 22.89 -0.24
N TYR A 369 23.57 21.83 -1.04
CA TYR A 369 24.69 21.03 -1.52
C TYR A 369 25.67 21.87 -2.35
N VAL A 370 25.17 22.66 -3.31
CA VAL A 370 26.00 23.56 -4.13
C VAL A 370 26.73 24.60 -3.27
N VAL A 371 26.06 25.19 -2.27
CA VAL A 371 26.67 26.18 -1.37
C VAL A 371 27.74 25.54 -0.48
N ILE A 372 27.49 24.36 0.09
CA ILE A 372 28.46 23.67 0.95
C ILE A 372 29.68 23.22 0.12
N CYS A 373 29.45 22.60 -1.04
CA CYS A 373 30.55 22.21 -1.93
C CYS A 373 31.31 23.43 -2.47
N GLY A 374 30.61 24.50 -2.84
CA GLY A 374 31.21 25.74 -3.32
C GLY A 374 32.00 26.49 -2.25
N THR A 375 31.51 26.56 -1.02
CA THR A 375 32.22 27.17 0.12
C THR A 375 33.42 26.35 0.54
N ALA A 376 33.32 25.03 0.58
CA ALA A 376 34.45 24.14 0.84
C ALA A 376 35.53 24.28 -0.24
N LEU A 377 35.14 24.28 -1.53
CA LEU A 377 36.07 24.49 -2.64
C LEU A 377 36.71 25.87 -2.59
N GLY A 378 35.93 26.91 -2.27
CA GLY A 378 36.43 28.26 -2.04
C GLY A 378 37.44 28.33 -0.89
N ALA A 379 37.16 27.68 0.24
CA ALA A 379 38.08 27.61 1.37
C ALA A 379 39.39 26.89 1.01
N CYS A 380 39.32 25.79 0.23
CA CYS A 380 40.50 25.10 -0.27
C CYS A 380 41.35 25.99 -1.21
N LEU A 381 40.71 26.73 -2.13
CA LEU A 381 41.42 27.65 -3.01
C LEU A 381 42.08 28.81 -2.24
N VAL A 382 41.41 29.36 -1.23
CA VAL A 382 41.98 30.39 -0.35
C VAL A 382 43.17 29.85 0.43
N ALA A 383 43.08 28.63 0.98
CA ALA A 383 44.18 27.98 1.69
C ALA A 383 45.39 27.75 0.77
N LEU A 384 45.16 27.29 -0.46
CA LEU A 384 46.22 27.10 -1.46
C LEU A 384 46.85 28.43 -1.88
N GLY A 385 46.04 29.46 -2.15
CA GLY A 385 46.53 30.80 -2.49
C GLY A 385 47.33 31.43 -1.35
N TRP A 386 46.88 31.25 -0.11
CA TRP A 386 47.59 31.70 1.09
C TRP A 386 48.93 30.98 1.24
N ALA A 387 48.97 29.65 1.06
CA ALA A 387 50.19 28.86 1.11
C ALA A 387 51.23 29.35 0.07
N ALA A 388 50.81 29.54 -1.18
CA ALA A 388 51.68 30.03 -2.24
C ALA A 388 52.19 31.46 -1.99
N TRP A 389 51.34 32.34 -1.44
CA TRP A 389 51.76 33.71 -1.10
C TRP A 389 52.79 33.72 0.04
N VAL A 390 52.56 32.92 1.09
CA VAL A 390 53.49 32.80 2.22
C VAL A 390 54.84 32.28 1.77
N GLU A 391 54.88 31.30 0.86
CA GLU A 391 56.11 30.81 0.22
C GLU A 391 56.85 31.93 -0.53
N GLY A 392 56.13 32.72 -1.34
CA GLY A 392 56.70 33.85 -2.08
C GLY A 392 57.25 34.98 -1.20
N THR A 393 56.77 35.13 0.04
CA THR A 393 57.32 36.12 0.99
C THR A 393 58.62 35.67 1.68
N GLY A 394 59.09 34.45 1.42
CA GLY A 394 60.35 33.93 1.96
C GLY A 394 60.38 33.74 3.48
N LYS A 395 59.26 33.97 4.17
CA LYS A 395 59.15 33.84 5.64
C LYS A 395 58.95 32.41 6.11
N VAL A 396 58.52 31.52 5.21
CA VAL A 396 58.33 30.10 5.51
C VAL A 396 58.99 29.31 4.39
N ARG A 397 60.05 28.58 4.71
CA ARG A 397 60.60 27.55 3.81
C ARG A 397 59.58 26.43 3.75
N VAL A 398 58.82 26.37 2.66
CA VAL A 398 58.04 25.18 2.34
C VAL A 398 59.07 24.09 2.04
N PRO A 399 59.04 22.96 2.77
CA PRO A 399 59.96 21.88 2.47
C PRO A 399 59.69 21.37 1.06
N GLU A 400 60.73 21.28 0.23
CA GLU A 400 60.63 20.66 -1.09
C GLU A 400 60.11 19.23 -0.91
N THR A 401 58.84 19.03 -1.24
CA THR A 401 58.25 17.70 -1.35
C THR A 401 58.41 17.25 -2.80
N THR A 402 59.08 16.12 -2.98
CA THR A 402 59.16 15.37 -4.22
C THR A 402 57.75 14.93 -4.67
N PRO A 403 57.60 14.32 -5.87
CA PRO A 403 56.30 13.81 -6.34
C PRO A 403 55.66 12.77 -5.41
N PHE A 404 56.38 12.31 -4.37
CA PHE A 404 55.92 11.32 -3.41
C PHE A 404 55.99 11.91 -1.99
N PRO A 405 55.06 12.82 -1.61
CA PRO A 405 55.10 13.50 -0.31
C PRO A 405 55.02 12.54 0.88
N ALA A 406 54.31 11.42 0.72
CA ALA A 406 54.25 10.36 1.73
C ALA A 406 55.59 9.62 1.92
N TRP A 407 56.47 9.67 0.92
CA TRP A 407 57.81 9.09 1.01
C TRP A 407 58.78 10.06 1.66
N ASP A 408 58.72 11.35 1.32
CA ASP A 408 59.59 12.37 1.92
C ASP A 408 59.40 12.49 3.43
N GLU A 409 58.17 12.33 3.90
CA GLU A 409 57.87 12.32 5.34
C GLU A 409 58.50 11.10 6.04
N ARG A 410 58.57 9.95 5.34
CA ARG A 410 59.23 8.74 5.86
C ARG A 410 60.74 8.84 5.84
N VAL A 411 61.35 9.50 4.86
CA VAL A 411 62.82 9.65 4.77
C VAL A 411 63.36 10.61 5.85
N ARG A 412 62.52 11.51 6.37
CA ARG A 412 62.89 12.48 7.44
C ARG A 412 62.64 11.98 8.86
N CYS A 413 62.12 10.76 9.01
CA CYS A 413 61.93 10.11 10.29
C CYS A 413 63.25 9.45 10.73
N ARG A 414 63.82 9.87 11.87
CA ARG A 414 64.96 9.16 12.49
C ARG A 414 64.43 8.30 13.64
N VAL A 415 64.98 7.11 13.79
CA VAL A 415 64.68 6.25 14.93
C VAL A 415 65.66 6.60 16.05
N GLU A 416 65.14 7.08 17.18
CA GLU A 416 65.92 7.42 18.37
C GLU A 416 65.66 6.39 19.47
N SER A 417 66.69 6.10 20.27
CA SER A 417 66.54 5.33 21.49
C SER A 417 65.86 6.17 22.57
N VAL A 418 64.79 5.64 23.16
CA VAL A 418 63.99 6.28 24.23
C VAL A 418 64.82 6.54 25.48
N ARG A 419 65.90 5.77 25.71
CA ARG A 419 66.71 5.91 26.94
C ARG A 419 67.68 7.07 26.89
N ASP A 420 68.35 7.28 25.77
CA ASP A 420 69.51 8.19 25.70
C ASP A 420 69.34 9.32 24.67
N GLY A 421 68.28 9.29 23.84
CA GLY A 421 68.03 10.29 22.79
C GLY A 421 69.09 10.33 21.68
N SER A 422 70.05 9.40 21.70
CA SER A 422 71.02 9.23 20.63
C SER A 422 70.36 8.58 19.41
N GLY A 423 70.67 9.12 18.24
CA GLY A 423 70.23 8.52 16.98
C GLY A 423 70.95 7.19 16.77
N VAL A 424 70.19 6.13 16.53
CA VAL A 424 70.76 4.81 16.24
C VAL A 424 71.48 4.91 14.90
N GLU A 425 72.77 4.58 14.84
CA GLU A 425 73.51 4.52 13.57
C GLU A 425 73.04 3.30 12.76
N ASP A 426 72.87 3.45 11.44
CA ASP A 426 72.33 2.42 10.54
C ASP A 426 73.09 1.06 10.62
N GLY A 427 74.32 1.06 11.15
CA GLY A 427 75.11 -0.13 11.40
C GLY A 427 74.58 -1.03 12.54
N GLU A 428 73.90 -0.49 13.56
CA GLU A 428 73.34 -1.30 14.66
C GLU A 428 72.02 -1.96 14.28
N VAL A 429 71.26 -1.38 13.34
CA VAL A 429 69.98 -1.94 12.86
C VAL A 429 70.20 -3.21 12.03
N MET A 430 71.32 -3.31 11.29
CA MET A 430 71.69 -4.54 10.58
C MET A 430 72.18 -5.67 11.50
N GLY A 431 72.54 -5.38 12.76
CA GLY A 431 72.86 -6.40 13.76
C GLY A 431 71.63 -7.16 14.27
N LEU A 432 70.44 -6.57 14.17
CA LEU A 432 69.16 -7.16 14.60
C LEU A 432 68.61 -8.21 13.62
N GLU A 433 68.99 -8.18 12.34
CA GLU A 433 68.57 -9.19 11.35
C GLU A 433 69.30 -10.53 11.52
N LYS A 434 70.49 -10.56 12.12
CA LYS A 434 71.27 -11.80 12.28
C LYS A 434 70.89 -12.66 13.50
N GLY A 435 69.92 -12.22 14.31
CA GLY A 435 69.42 -12.92 15.51
C GLY A 435 68.02 -13.51 15.37
N ILE A 436 67.48 -13.62 14.14
CA ILE A 436 66.13 -14.13 13.87
C ILE A 436 66.16 -15.66 13.85
N ASP A 437 66.28 -16.28 15.02
CA ASP A 437 66.01 -17.73 15.18
C ASP A 437 65.17 -18.04 16.44
N GLY A 438 64.51 -17.03 17.01
CA GLY A 438 63.62 -17.22 18.16
C GLY A 438 62.65 -16.06 18.32
N GLY A 439 61.42 -16.22 17.79
CA GLY A 439 60.35 -15.21 17.74
C GLY A 439 59.75 -14.73 19.07
N LYS A 440 60.51 -14.73 20.17
CA LYS A 440 60.10 -14.19 21.48
C LYS A 440 60.90 -12.96 21.94
N GLY A 441 61.87 -12.48 21.16
CA GLY A 441 62.72 -11.33 21.51
C GLY A 441 62.26 -9.97 20.96
N LEU A 442 61.53 -9.92 19.84
CA LEU A 442 61.34 -8.70 19.06
C LEU A 442 60.46 -7.62 19.74
N SER A 443 59.48 -8.01 20.56
CA SER A 443 58.62 -7.03 21.24
C SER A 443 59.34 -6.23 22.32
N ARG A 444 60.36 -6.80 23.00
CA ARG A 444 61.08 -6.08 24.07
C ARG A 444 62.08 -5.06 23.55
N THR A 445 62.58 -5.21 22.33
CA THR A 445 63.53 -4.27 21.73
C THR A 445 62.84 -3.07 21.06
N ALA A 446 61.62 -3.26 20.56
CA ALA A 446 60.82 -2.18 19.97
C ALA A 446 60.24 -1.19 21.01
N GLU A 447 60.03 -1.63 22.27
CA GLU A 447 59.55 -0.78 23.37
C GLU A 447 60.51 0.36 23.75
N GLY A 448 61.78 0.30 23.30
CA GLY A 448 62.80 1.30 23.57
C GLY A 448 63.09 2.25 22.41
N LEU A 449 62.35 2.20 21.31
CA LEU A 449 62.62 3.02 20.12
C LEU A 449 61.45 3.96 19.83
N LYS A 450 61.75 5.24 19.60
CA LYS A 450 60.77 6.25 19.20
C LYS A 450 61.17 6.82 17.85
N VAL A 451 60.23 6.85 16.92
CA VAL A 451 60.42 7.55 15.65
C VAL A 451 60.18 9.03 15.90
N VAL A 452 61.18 9.86 15.62
CA VAL A 452 61.12 11.31 15.80
C VAL A 452 61.38 11.97 14.45
N LEU A 453 60.54 12.94 14.10
CA LEU A 453 60.73 13.74 12.90
C LEU A 453 61.91 14.69 13.14
N VAL A 454 62.96 14.59 12.31
CA VAL A 454 64.15 15.44 12.47
C VAL A 454 63.74 16.89 12.17
N LYS A 455 63.74 17.73 13.20
CA LYS A 455 63.46 19.16 13.07
C LYS A 455 64.72 19.83 12.54
N GLU A 456 64.69 20.38 11.33
CA GLU A 456 65.82 21.15 10.78
C GLU A 456 66.21 22.26 11.75
N GLY A 457 67.37 22.11 12.39
CA GLY A 457 67.91 23.08 13.31
C GLY A 457 68.28 24.37 12.58
N ALA A 458 67.73 25.50 13.04
CA ALA A 458 68.28 26.81 12.72
C ALA A 458 69.76 26.84 13.14
N GLY A 459 70.63 27.25 12.22
CA GLY A 459 72.07 26.97 12.24
C GLY A 459 72.77 27.25 13.57
N GLN A 460 73.43 26.22 14.11
CA GLN A 460 74.56 26.38 15.02
C GLN A 460 75.81 26.68 14.19
N GLY A 461 76.30 27.92 14.26
CA GLY A 461 77.60 28.30 13.74
C GLY A 461 78.70 27.56 14.46
N VAL A 462 79.49 26.79 13.71
CA VAL A 462 80.72 26.17 14.18
C VAL A 462 81.81 27.24 14.16
N GLU A 463 82.17 27.74 15.33
CA GLU A 463 83.32 28.63 15.55
C GLU A 463 84.60 27.78 15.57
N GLU A 464 85.35 27.84 14.48
CA GLU A 464 86.66 27.20 14.31
C GLU A 464 87.72 27.91 15.18
N LYS A 465 88.02 27.40 16.38
CA LYS A 465 89.17 27.84 17.17
C LYS A 465 90.45 27.11 16.71
N ARG A 466 91.25 27.83 15.93
CA ARG A 466 92.70 27.62 15.76
C ARG A 466 93.46 28.17 16.96
N SER A 467 94.30 27.35 17.60
CA SER A 467 95.55 27.83 18.24
C SER A 467 96.46 26.68 18.68
N ALA A 468 97.68 26.75 18.14
CA ALA A 468 98.98 26.17 18.53
C ALA A 468 99.13 24.64 18.62
#